data_AF-A0A9X9PTN0-F1
#
_entry.id   AF-A0A9X9PTN0-F1
#
_cell.length_a   1.000
_cell.length_b   1.000
_cell.length_c   1.000
_cell.angle_alpha   90.00
_cell.angle_beta   90.00
_cell.angle_gamma   90.00
#
_symmetry.space_group_name_H-M   'P 1'
#
loop_
_entity.id
_entity.type
_entity.pdbx_description
1 polymer ?
#
loop_
_entity_poly.entity_id
_entity_poly.type
_entity_poly.pdbx_seq_one_letter_code
_entity_poly.pdbx_strand_id
1 'polypeptide(L)'
;EPELYFKEPEELLQVLTELEEQNLTLVQYSQDVDENLEDVNKREKLIQDKINSNIEFLLKHKKMLKASCEREEEKAAELELRSRLFSFGEFQSDTQEKLIDSLSKKINQVYRVCIGDADVGSLNPVQKLVKVESRLVELSDLIESMPKENVEAIERIKQKERRQKLREEKMKEKQKHQEERLRAALERAVAQPKKKLGRRLVYRSKPPSGNKHELLLVKDTRTKSLEDEYFFT
;
A
#
# COMPACT_ATOMS: atom_id res chain seq x y z
N GLU A 1 97.60 7.83 -89.43
CA GLU A 1 97.97 6.71 -88.54
C GLU A 1 96.88 6.56 -87.49
N PRO A 2 96.54 5.34 -87.03
CA PRO A 2 95.57 5.18 -85.95
C PRO A 2 96.17 5.64 -84.62
N GLU A 3 95.42 6.44 -83.85
CA GLU A 3 95.81 6.85 -82.50
C GLU A 3 95.77 5.67 -81.54
N LEU A 4 96.88 5.41 -80.85
CA LEU A 4 96.92 4.47 -79.75
C LEU A 4 96.34 5.17 -78.51
N TYR A 5 95.19 4.68 -78.04
CA TYR A 5 94.49 5.22 -76.87
C TYR A 5 95.18 4.90 -75.55
N PHE A 6 96.00 3.84 -75.52
CA PHE A 6 96.76 3.43 -74.33
C PHE A 6 98.25 3.42 -74.64
N LYS A 7 99.07 3.97 -73.73
CA LYS A 7 100.53 4.11 -73.92
C LYS A 7 101.32 3.09 -73.09
N GLU A 8 100.80 2.71 -71.93
CA GLU A 8 101.32 1.64 -71.10
C GLU A 8 100.36 0.44 -71.07
N PRO A 9 100.87 -0.80 -71.06
CA PRO A 9 100.03 -2.01 -71.10
C PRO A 9 99.12 -2.16 -69.87
N GLU A 10 99.37 -1.41 -68.79
CA GLU A 10 98.64 -1.47 -67.52
C GLU A 10 97.42 -0.53 -67.47
N GLU A 11 97.36 0.50 -68.32
CA GLU A 11 96.30 1.54 -68.29
C GLU A 11 94.90 0.95 -68.47
N LEU A 12 94.75 -0.05 -69.35
CA LEU A 12 93.47 -0.73 -69.56
C LEU A 12 93.06 -1.57 -68.33
N LEU A 13 94.01 -2.22 -67.68
CA LEU A 13 93.76 -3.00 -66.47
C LEU A 13 93.32 -2.09 -65.32
N GLN A 14 93.90 -0.90 -65.22
CA GLN A 14 93.53 0.09 -64.22
C GLN A 14 92.10 0.62 -64.44
N VAL A 15 91.73 0.96 -65.68
CA VAL A 15 90.35 1.36 -66.02
C VAL A 15 89.34 0.26 -65.72
N LEU A 16 89.67 -1.00 -66.03
CA LEU A 16 88.79 -2.14 -65.70
C LEU A 16 88.66 -2.35 -64.19
N THR A 17 89.73 -2.16 -63.43
CA THR A 17 89.71 -2.27 -61.96
C THR A 17 88.88 -1.16 -61.34
N GLU A 18 89.03 0.09 -61.80
CA GLU A 18 88.20 1.23 -61.36
C GLU A 18 86.72 1.01 -61.69
N LEU A 19 86.42 0.47 -62.87
CA LEU A 19 85.05 0.10 -63.26
C LEU A 19 84.49 -1.04 -62.40
N GLU A 20 85.30 -2.02 -62.03
CA GLU A 20 84.91 -3.10 -61.12
C GLU A 20 84.58 -2.56 -59.72
N GLU A 21 85.43 -1.68 -59.17
CA GLU A 21 85.19 -1.01 -57.89
C GLU A 21 83.91 -0.14 -57.91
N GLN A 22 83.70 0.62 -58.98
CA GLN A 22 82.48 1.41 -59.16
C GLN A 22 81.23 0.54 -59.26
N ASN A 23 81.29 -0.56 -60.02
CA ASN A 23 80.18 -1.50 -60.12
C ASN A 23 79.88 -2.15 -58.77
N LEU A 24 80.89 -2.55 -58.02
CA LEU A 24 80.71 -3.12 -56.69
C LEU A 24 80.05 -2.12 -55.72
N THR A 25 80.47 -0.85 -55.78
CA THR A 25 79.88 0.24 -54.97
C THR A 25 78.43 0.49 -55.36
N LEU A 26 78.10 0.47 -56.65
CA LEU A 26 76.71 0.61 -57.14
C LEU A 26 75.84 -0.57 -56.69
N VAL A 27 76.37 -1.79 -56.73
CA VAL A 27 75.65 -2.98 -56.24
C VAL A 27 75.35 -2.85 -54.75
N GLN A 28 76.33 -2.46 -53.93
CA GLN A 28 76.11 -2.23 -52.50
C GLN A 28 75.07 -1.15 -52.25
N TYR A 29 75.18 0.00 -52.95
CA TYR A 29 74.20 1.08 -52.82
C TYR A 29 72.78 0.63 -53.23
N SER A 30 72.64 -0.15 -54.30
CA SER A 30 71.34 -0.68 -54.72
C SER A 30 70.73 -1.61 -53.66
N GLN A 31 71.55 -2.47 -53.04
CA GLN A 31 71.11 -3.36 -51.96
C GLN A 31 70.68 -2.58 -50.72
N ASP A 32 71.47 -1.59 -50.30
CA ASP A 32 71.12 -0.73 -49.16
C ASP A 32 69.81 0.04 -49.40
N VAL A 33 69.59 0.52 -50.64
CA VAL A 33 68.34 1.20 -51.01
C VAL A 33 67.17 0.23 -51.02
N ASP A 34 67.33 -0.98 -51.54
CA ASP A 34 66.29 -2.01 -51.56
C ASP A 34 65.90 -2.45 -50.13
N GLU A 35 66.86 -2.67 -49.24
CA GLU A 35 66.59 -2.99 -47.82
C GLU A 35 65.83 -1.85 -47.12
N ASN A 36 66.26 -0.61 -47.33
CA ASN A 36 65.56 0.56 -46.79
C ASN A 36 64.13 0.68 -47.33
N LEU A 37 63.93 0.39 -48.62
CA LEU A 37 62.61 0.40 -49.25
C LEU A 37 61.71 -0.70 -48.67
N GLU A 38 62.24 -1.90 -48.42
CA GLU A 38 61.51 -2.96 -47.72
C GLU A 38 61.09 -2.53 -46.30
N ASP A 39 61.98 -1.90 -45.55
CA ASP A 39 61.69 -1.42 -44.20
C ASP A 39 60.61 -0.34 -44.18
N VAL A 40 60.65 0.59 -45.13
CA VAL A 40 59.60 1.60 -45.31
C VAL A 40 58.27 0.93 -45.64
N ASN A 41 58.25 -0.03 -46.58
CA ASN A 41 57.05 -0.77 -46.95
C ASN A 41 56.46 -1.57 -45.77
N LYS A 42 57.30 -2.20 -44.94
CA LYS A 42 56.86 -2.91 -43.73
C LYS A 42 56.21 -1.94 -42.74
N ARG A 43 56.81 -0.76 -42.51
CA ARG A 43 56.24 0.29 -41.64
C ARG A 43 54.92 0.84 -42.18
N GLU A 44 54.85 1.07 -43.49
CA GLU A 44 53.62 1.53 -44.15
C GLU A 44 52.48 0.54 -43.93
N LYS A 45 52.71 -0.76 -44.16
CA LYS A 45 51.70 -1.80 -43.92
C LYS A 45 51.21 -1.81 -42.46
N LEU A 46 52.13 -1.75 -41.50
CA LEU A 46 51.76 -1.71 -40.08
C LEU A 46 50.90 -0.48 -39.73
N ILE A 47 51.25 0.68 -40.29
CA ILE A 47 50.48 1.91 -40.10
C ILE A 47 49.09 1.77 -40.74
N GLN A 48 49.02 1.24 -41.96
CA GLN A 48 47.77 1.04 -42.68
C GLN A 48 46.84 0.07 -41.94
N ASP A 49 47.35 -1.05 -41.44
CA ASP A 49 46.59 -2.01 -40.64
C ASP A 49 46.06 -1.39 -39.33
N LYS A 50 46.89 -0.58 -38.67
CA LYS A 50 46.49 0.13 -37.45
C LYS A 50 45.39 1.17 -37.73
N ILE A 51 45.50 1.90 -38.83
CA ILE A 51 44.48 2.86 -39.27
C ILE A 51 43.17 2.12 -39.60
N ASN A 52 43.23 1.01 -40.34
CA ASN A 52 42.06 0.22 -40.69
C ASN A 52 41.35 -0.32 -39.45
N SER A 53 42.10 -0.86 -38.49
CA SER A 53 41.56 -1.30 -37.19
C SER A 53 40.88 -0.17 -36.42
N ASN A 54 41.50 1.01 -36.38
CA ASN A 54 40.90 2.20 -35.75
C ASN A 54 39.62 2.64 -36.45
N ILE A 55 39.57 2.61 -37.79
CA ILE A 55 38.37 2.94 -38.57
C ILE A 55 37.24 1.97 -38.22
N GLU A 56 37.51 0.66 -38.20
CA GLU A 56 36.51 -0.35 -37.82
C GLU A 56 35.99 -0.13 -36.39
N PHE A 57 36.88 0.16 -35.45
CA PHE A 57 36.51 0.47 -34.07
C PHE A 57 35.59 1.69 -34.00
N LEU A 58 35.96 2.79 -34.67
CA LEU A 58 35.16 4.02 -34.69
C LEU A 58 33.80 3.80 -35.35
N LEU A 59 33.72 3.00 -36.42
CA LEU A 59 32.46 2.65 -37.07
C LEU A 59 31.56 1.82 -36.15
N LYS A 60 32.11 0.85 -35.42
CA LYS A 60 31.37 0.08 -34.40
C LYS A 60 30.85 0.99 -33.29
N HIS A 61 31.70 1.87 -32.76
CA HIS A 61 31.34 2.80 -31.70
C HIS A 61 30.25 3.80 -32.16
N LYS A 62 30.35 4.31 -33.39
CA LYS A 62 29.31 5.15 -34.00
C LYS A 62 27.97 4.43 -34.07
N LYS A 63 27.95 3.16 -34.48
CA LYS A 63 26.71 2.36 -34.53
C LYS A 63 26.10 2.18 -33.13
N MET A 64 26.93 1.83 -32.14
CA MET A 64 26.47 1.68 -30.75
C MET A 64 25.89 2.98 -30.18
N LEU A 65 26.57 4.11 -30.43
CA LEU A 65 26.13 5.41 -29.92
C LEU A 65 24.80 5.85 -30.57
N LYS A 66 24.62 5.61 -31.87
CA LYS A 66 23.34 5.85 -32.55
C LYS A 66 22.21 5.04 -31.95
N ALA A 67 22.39 3.73 -31.75
CA ALA A 67 21.38 2.89 -31.12
C ALA A 67 21.09 3.32 -29.66
N SER A 68 22.07 3.87 -28.95
CA SER A 68 21.85 4.44 -27.63
C SER A 68 21.05 5.73 -27.67
N CYS A 69 21.29 6.59 -28.68
CA CYS A 69 20.53 7.83 -28.91
C CYS A 69 19.07 7.50 -29.19
N GLU A 70 18.81 6.57 -30.12
CA GLU A 70 17.45 6.12 -30.46
C GLU A 70 16.69 5.60 -29.23
N ARG A 71 17.31 4.76 -28.40
CA ARG A 71 16.68 4.27 -27.15
C ARG A 71 16.38 5.40 -26.15
N GLU A 72 17.26 6.38 -26.03
CA GLU A 72 17.05 7.49 -25.11
C GLU A 72 15.96 8.44 -25.63
N GLU A 73 15.89 8.66 -26.95
CA GLU A 73 14.82 9.41 -27.62
C GLU A 73 13.45 8.73 -27.44
N GLU A 74 13.37 7.40 -27.62
CA GLU A 74 12.16 6.61 -27.35
C GLU A 74 11.72 6.75 -25.89
N LYS A 75 12.66 6.64 -24.94
CA LYS A 75 12.38 6.79 -23.52
C LYS A 75 11.94 8.21 -23.15
N ALA A 76 12.53 9.23 -23.77
CA ALA A 76 12.13 10.61 -23.61
C ALA A 76 10.70 10.84 -24.12
N ALA A 77 10.36 10.30 -25.29
CA ALA A 77 9.01 10.37 -25.86
C ALA A 77 7.98 9.63 -24.98
N GLU A 78 8.33 8.46 -24.42
CA GLU A 78 7.48 7.73 -23.47
C GLU A 78 7.22 8.56 -22.20
N LEU A 79 8.27 9.16 -21.63
CA LEU A 79 8.14 10.02 -20.44
C LEU A 79 7.33 11.29 -20.72
N GLU A 80 7.49 11.89 -21.90
CA GLU A 80 6.68 13.03 -22.32
C GLU A 80 5.20 12.64 -22.45
N LEU A 81 4.90 11.52 -23.11
CA LEU A 81 3.54 11.00 -23.23
C LEU A 81 2.95 10.72 -21.84
N ARG A 82 3.72 10.06 -20.96
CA ARG A 82 3.33 9.78 -19.59
C ARG A 82 3.02 11.08 -18.85
N SER A 83 3.94 12.04 -18.87
CA SER A 83 3.76 13.37 -18.25
C SER A 83 2.49 14.04 -18.77
N ARG A 84 2.28 14.04 -20.08
CA ARG A 84 1.10 14.61 -20.72
C ARG A 84 -0.20 13.91 -20.29
N LEU A 85 -0.21 12.57 -20.22
CA LEU A 85 -1.34 11.80 -19.70
C LEU A 85 -1.65 12.13 -18.24
N PHE A 86 -0.61 12.30 -17.40
CA PHE A 86 -0.79 12.77 -16.02
C PHE A 86 -1.26 14.23 -15.94
N SER A 87 -0.94 15.06 -16.95
CA SER A 87 -1.30 16.48 -17.04
C SER A 87 -2.67 16.76 -17.67
N PHE A 88 -3.31 15.76 -18.30
CA PHE A 88 -4.58 15.95 -19.02
C PHE A 88 -5.82 15.94 -18.11
N GLY A 89 -5.70 15.48 -16.87
CA GLY A 89 -6.71 15.79 -15.84
C GLY A 89 -6.44 17.17 -15.27
N GLU A 90 -7.46 17.86 -14.74
CA GLU A 90 -7.24 18.91 -13.75
C GLU A 90 -6.50 18.28 -12.57
N PHE A 91 -5.17 18.22 -12.67
CA PHE A 91 -4.32 17.61 -11.67
C PHE A 91 -4.28 18.59 -10.52
N GLN A 92 -5.25 18.46 -9.63
CA GLN A 92 -5.27 19.15 -8.35
C GLN A 92 -4.15 18.55 -7.49
N SER A 93 -2.90 18.89 -7.80
CA SER A 93 -1.70 18.42 -7.10
C SER A 93 -1.88 18.58 -5.59
N ASP A 94 -2.45 19.71 -5.17
CA ASP A 94 -2.76 20.02 -3.79
C ASP A 94 -3.75 19.02 -3.14
N THR A 95 -4.75 18.52 -3.87
CA THR A 95 -5.70 17.54 -3.31
C THR A 95 -5.09 16.15 -3.24
N GLN A 96 -4.25 15.77 -4.20
CA GLN A 96 -3.51 14.52 -4.17
C GLN A 96 -2.44 14.53 -3.07
N GLU A 97 -1.71 15.62 -2.88
CA GLU A 97 -0.72 15.77 -1.81
C GLU A 97 -1.40 15.71 -0.44
N LYS A 98 -2.53 16.41 -0.26
CA LYS A 98 -3.37 16.28 0.94
C LYS A 98 -3.84 14.85 1.18
N LEU A 99 -4.20 14.12 0.13
CA LEU A 99 -4.60 12.72 0.22
C LEU A 99 -3.42 11.83 0.66
N ILE A 100 -2.24 12.01 0.05
CA ILE A 100 -1.02 11.26 0.40
C ILE A 100 -0.63 11.51 1.86
N ASP A 101 -0.72 12.76 2.33
CA ASP A 101 -0.46 13.11 3.73
C ASP A 101 -1.48 12.47 4.67
N SER A 102 -2.76 12.51 4.30
CA SER A 102 -3.84 11.89 5.08
C SER A 102 -3.65 10.37 5.20
N LEU A 103 -3.32 9.71 4.09
CA LEU A 103 -3.00 8.29 4.06
C LEU A 103 -1.75 7.99 4.88
N SER A 104 -0.69 8.78 4.75
CA SER A 104 0.55 8.61 5.52
C SER A 104 0.30 8.73 7.03
N LYS A 105 -0.52 9.69 7.46
CA LYS A 105 -0.95 9.82 8.86
C LYS A 105 -1.71 8.59 9.33
N LYS A 106 -2.64 8.07 8.51
CA LYS A 106 -3.42 6.88 8.85
C LYS A 106 -2.57 5.61 8.90
N ILE A 107 -1.64 5.45 7.97
CA ILE A 107 -0.67 4.35 7.97
C ILE A 107 0.20 4.41 9.24
N ASN A 108 0.67 5.60 9.62
CA ASN A 108 1.41 5.77 10.87
C ASN A 108 0.57 5.38 12.09
N GLN A 109 -0.70 5.77 12.14
CA GLN A 109 -1.59 5.39 13.23
C GLN A 109 -1.75 3.87 13.33
N VAL A 110 -2.04 3.20 12.21
CA VAL A 110 -2.19 1.74 12.18
C VAL A 110 -0.90 1.04 12.59
N TYR A 111 0.24 1.48 12.06
CA TYR A 111 1.54 0.93 12.42
C TYR A 111 1.82 1.04 13.92
N ARG A 112 1.54 2.19 14.54
CA ARG A 112 1.71 2.40 15.98
C ARG A 112 0.83 1.47 16.82
N VAL A 113 -0.40 1.22 16.39
CA VAL A 113 -1.32 0.30 17.09
C VAL A 113 -0.89 -1.16 16.94
N CYS A 114 -0.45 -1.57 15.76
CA CYS A 114 -0.13 -2.96 15.47
C CYS A 114 1.27 -3.39 15.94
N ILE A 115 2.25 -2.48 15.88
CA ILE A 115 3.68 -2.80 16.11
C ILE A 115 4.28 -1.96 17.24
N GLY A 116 3.90 -0.69 17.34
CA GLY A 116 4.42 0.26 18.33
C GLY A 116 5.19 1.43 17.71
N ASP A 117 5.82 2.24 18.57
CA ASP A 117 6.45 3.50 18.18
C ASP A 117 7.90 3.36 17.66
N ALA A 118 8.47 2.15 17.72
CA ALA A 118 9.80 1.89 17.19
C ALA A 118 9.80 2.02 15.65
N ASP A 119 10.78 2.76 15.11
CA ASP A 119 11.02 2.93 13.66
C ASP A 119 9.96 3.69 12.84
N VAL A 120 9.02 4.39 13.48
CA VAL A 120 7.99 5.16 12.74
C VAL A 120 8.61 6.25 11.85
N GLY A 121 9.76 6.81 12.23
CA GLY A 121 10.44 7.87 11.47
C GLY A 121 11.35 7.38 10.32
N SER A 122 11.83 6.14 10.38
CA SER A 122 12.82 5.61 9.42
C SER A 122 12.20 4.85 8.24
N LEU A 123 10.94 4.45 8.35
CA LEU A 123 10.27 3.60 7.36
C LEU A 123 9.34 4.40 6.45
N ASN A 124 9.38 4.06 5.16
CA ASN A 124 8.43 4.58 4.19
C ASN A 124 7.02 3.96 4.41
N PRO A 125 5.94 4.58 3.90
CA PRO A 125 4.57 4.10 4.13
C PRO A 125 4.33 2.66 3.65
N VAL A 126 4.97 2.24 2.56
CA VAL A 126 4.84 0.88 2.01
C VAL A 126 5.51 -0.15 2.92
N GLN A 127 6.73 0.14 3.39
CA GLN A 127 7.47 -0.69 4.34
C GLN A 127 6.72 -0.84 5.66
N LYS A 128 6.05 0.21 6.14
CA LYS A 128 5.18 0.15 7.31
C LYS A 128 4.03 -0.84 7.10
N LEU A 129 3.36 -0.78 5.95
CA LEU A 129 2.27 -1.70 5.61
C LEU A 129 2.75 -3.16 5.55
N VAL A 130 3.91 -3.42 4.94
CA VAL A 130 4.51 -4.77 4.89
C VAL A 130 4.75 -5.32 6.29
N LYS A 131 5.32 -4.52 7.21
CA LYS A 131 5.52 -4.99 8.58
C LYS A 131 4.20 -5.27 9.32
N VAL A 132 3.17 -4.45 9.08
CA VAL A 132 1.83 -4.67 9.67
C VAL A 132 1.23 -5.97 9.14
N GLU A 133 1.36 -6.23 7.84
CA GLU A 133 0.94 -7.48 7.22
C GLU A 133 1.66 -8.69 7.82
N SER A 134 2.99 -8.63 7.94
CA SER A 134 3.76 -9.70 8.59
C SER A 134 3.26 -9.96 10.03
N ARG A 135 3.01 -8.91 10.81
CA ARG A 135 2.48 -9.06 12.17
C ARG A 135 1.09 -9.69 12.21
N LEU A 136 0.23 -9.37 11.24
CA LEU A 136 -1.10 -9.99 11.13
C LEU A 136 -1.00 -11.50 10.83
N VAL A 137 -0.08 -11.90 9.96
CA VAL A 137 0.18 -13.31 9.66
C VAL A 137 0.66 -14.04 10.91
N GLU A 138 1.67 -13.51 11.60
CA GLU A 138 2.17 -14.09 12.86
C GLU A 138 1.08 -14.29 13.91
N LEU A 139 0.21 -13.28 14.09
CA LEU A 139 -0.89 -13.37 15.05
C LEU A 139 -1.93 -14.41 14.64
N SER A 140 -2.16 -14.59 13.34
CA SER A 140 -3.07 -15.61 12.82
C SER A 140 -2.53 -17.01 13.09
N ASP A 141 -1.25 -17.25 12.80
CA ASP A 141 -0.57 -18.52 13.09
C ASP A 141 -0.57 -18.84 14.59
N LEU A 142 -0.37 -17.83 15.44
CA LEU A 142 -0.46 -17.97 16.90
C LEU A 142 -1.87 -18.36 17.36
N ILE A 143 -2.91 -17.82 16.74
CA ILE A 143 -4.30 -18.17 17.05
C ILE A 143 -4.59 -19.61 16.62
N GLU A 144 -4.13 -20.02 15.45
CA GLU A 144 -4.34 -21.37 14.92
C GLU A 144 -3.60 -22.45 15.71
N SER A 145 -2.42 -22.12 16.24
CA SER A 145 -1.61 -23.03 17.05
C SER A 145 -2.08 -23.16 18.51
N MET A 146 -3.08 -22.41 18.95
CA MET A 146 -3.59 -22.52 20.32
C MET A 146 -4.28 -23.87 20.58
N PRO A 147 -3.93 -24.59 21.66
CA PRO A 147 -4.61 -25.84 22.03
C PRO A 147 -6.09 -25.61 22.33
N LYS A 148 -6.96 -26.38 21.66
CA LYS A 148 -8.42 -26.25 21.80
C LYS A 148 -8.88 -26.49 23.23
N GLU A 149 -8.22 -27.40 23.94
CA GLU A 149 -8.52 -27.78 25.32
C GLU A 149 -8.36 -26.58 26.27
N ASN A 150 -7.33 -25.76 26.07
CA ASN A 150 -7.09 -24.56 26.86
C ASN A 150 -8.16 -23.49 26.59
N VAL A 151 -8.53 -23.31 25.33
CA VAL A 151 -9.59 -22.38 24.92
C VAL A 151 -10.92 -22.78 25.56
N GLU A 152 -11.31 -24.04 25.45
CA GLU A 152 -12.54 -24.57 26.05
C GLU A 152 -12.55 -24.48 27.58
N ALA A 153 -11.40 -24.68 28.24
CA ALA A 153 -11.29 -24.51 29.68
C ALA A 153 -11.52 -23.04 30.09
N ILE A 154 -10.90 -22.09 29.39
CA ILE A 154 -11.07 -20.65 29.61
C ILE A 154 -12.52 -20.22 29.34
N GLU A 155 -13.14 -20.71 28.27
CA GLU A 155 -14.55 -20.45 27.96
C GLU A 155 -15.47 -20.93 29.08
N ARG A 156 -15.25 -22.15 29.58
CA ARG A 156 -16.01 -22.68 30.73
C ARG A 156 -15.86 -21.83 31.98
N ILE A 157 -14.66 -21.34 32.27
CA ILE A 157 -14.39 -20.43 33.39
C ILE A 157 -15.12 -19.09 33.20
N LYS A 158 -14.96 -18.43 32.05
CA LYS A 158 -15.66 -17.18 31.70
C LYS A 158 -17.17 -17.32 31.77
N GLN A 159 -17.71 -18.45 31.30
CA GLN A 159 -19.15 -18.71 31.35
C GLN A 159 -19.64 -18.93 32.78
N LYS A 160 -18.85 -19.64 33.63
CA LYS A 160 -19.14 -19.75 35.07
C LYS A 160 -19.13 -18.38 35.75
N GLU A 161 -18.12 -17.56 35.47
CA GLU A 161 -17.99 -16.20 36.01
C GLU A 161 -19.18 -15.32 35.61
N ARG A 162 -19.60 -15.34 34.34
CA ARG A 162 -20.79 -14.62 33.87
C ARG A 162 -22.06 -15.06 34.59
N ARG A 163 -22.26 -16.38 34.76
CA ARG A 163 -23.41 -16.93 35.51
C ARG A 163 -23.38 -16.50 36.98
N GLN A 164 -22.20 -16.48 37.59
CA GLN A 164 -22.02 -16.07 38.97
C GLN A 164 -22.33 -14.58 39.15
N LYS A 165 -21.81 -13.71 38.29
CA LYS A 165 -22.13 -12.28 38.26
C LYS A 165 -23.63 -12.02 38.16
N LEU A 166 -24.32 -12.71 37.24
CA LEU A 166 -25.78 -12.57 37.10
C LEU A 166 -26.54 -13.00 38.37
N ARG A 167 -26.09 -14.06 39.05
CA ARG A 167 -26.70 -14.49 40.32
C ARG A 167 -26.48 -13.46 41.43
N GLU A 168 -25.27 -12.93 41.53
CA GLU A 168 -24.92 -11.90 42.52
C GLU A 168 -25.71 -10.61 42.30
N GLU A 169 -25.85 -10.16 41.06
CA GLU A 169 -26.68 -9.01 40.71
C GLU A 169 -28.15 -9.24 41.11
N LYS A 170 -28.72 -10.40 40.78
CA LYS A 170 -30.10 -10.75 41.16
C LYS A 170 -30.30 -10.83 42.68
N MET A 171 -29.30 -11.33 43.42
CA MET A 171 -29.34 -11.35 44.88
C MET A 171 -29.25 -9.94 45.47
N LYS A 172 -28.39 -9.08 44.93
CA LYS A 172 -28.29 -7.66 45.31
C LYS A 172 -29.58 -6.90 45.04
N GLU A 173 -30.24 -7.14 43.90
CA GLU A 173 -31.54 -6.54 43.60
C GLU A 173 -32.62 -6.97 44.61
N LYS A 174 -32.68 -8.25 44.95
CA LYS A 174 -33.60 -8.75 45.99
C LYS A 174 -33.31 -8.14 47.35
N GLN A 175 -32.03 -8.00 47.73
CA GLN A 175 -31.63 -7.37 48.98
C GLN A 175 -32.05 -5.89 49.00
N LYS A 176 -31.74 -5.12 47.96
CA LYS A 176 -32.20 -3.73 47.82
C LYS A 176 -33.71 -3.60 47.94
N HIS A 177 -34.47 -4.47 47.26
CA HIS A 177 -35.93 -4.43 47.35
C HIS A 177 -36.44 -4.76 48.76
N GLN A 178 -35.80 -5.70 49.47
CA GLN A 178 -36.13 -5.99 50.87
C GLN A 178 -35.78 -4.82 51.80
N GLU A 179 -34.62 -4.22 51.62
CA GLU A 179 -34.17 -3.03 52.36
C GLU A 179 -35.11 -1.84 52.14
N GLU A 180 -35.52 -1.59 50.89
CA GLU A 180 -36.50 -0.55 50.54
C GLU A 180 -37.86 -0.80 51.20
N ARG A 181 -38.35 -2.05 51.19
CA ARG A 181 -39.59 -2.42 51.88
C ARG A 181 -39.50 -2.22 53.38
N LEU A 182 -38.38 -2.62 54.00
CA LEU A 182 -38.15 -2.43 55.42
C LEU A 182 -38.07 -0.93 55.77
N ARG A 183 -37.35 -0.15 54.96
CA ARG A 183 -37.24 1.30 55.10
C ARG A 183 -38.60 1.99 54.99
N ALA A 184 -39.39 1.67 53.96
CA ALA A 184 -40.73 2.23 53.81
C ALA A 184 -41.69 1.83 54.95
N ALA A 185 -41.53 0.63 55.52
CA ALA A 185 -42.29 0.20 56.70
C ALA A 185 -41.89 0.98 57.96
N LEU A 186 -40.59 1.19 58.18
CA LEU A 186 -40.07 2.02 59.27
C LEU A 186 -40.51 3.47 59.13
N GLU A 187 -40.40 4.06 57.94
CA GLU A 187 -40.87 5.42 57.65
C GLU A 187 -42.38 5.55 57.89
N ARG A 188 -43.19 4.53 57.55
CA ARG A 188 -44.63 4.49 57.87
C ARG A 188 -44.91 4.40 59.37
N ALA A 189 -44.09 3.66 60.12
CA ALA A 189 -44.24 3.52 61.58
C ALA A 189 -43.85 4.80 62.32
N VAL A 190 -42.86 5.54 61.82
CA VAL A 190 -42.41 6.83 62.37
C VAL A 190 -43.31 8.00 61.93
N ALA A 191 -43.98 7.90 60.79
CA ALA A 191 -44.87 8.93 60.29
C ALA A 191 -46.02 9.21 61.26
N GLN A 192 -46.25 10.49 61.56
CA GLN A 192 -47.33 10.91 62.44
C GLN A 192 -48.71 10.50 61.87
N PRO A 193 -49.67 10.10 62.73
CA PRO A 193 -51.00 9.71 62.28
C PRO A 193 -51.65 10.80 61.42
N LYS A 194 -52.01 10.44 60.17
CA LYS A 194 -52.67 11.38 59.26
C LYS A 194 -54.01 11.81 59.85
N LYS A 195 -54.19 13.13 60.06
CA LYS A 195 -55.47 13.71 60.48
C LYS A 195 -56.51 13.44 59.39
N LYS A 196 -57.52 12.64 59.69
CA LYS A 196 -58.61 12.35 58.75
C LYS A 196 -59.49 13.59 58.62
N LEU A 197 -59.26 14.40 57.59
CA LEU A 197 -60.33 15.25 57.06
C LEU A 197 -61.32 14.29 56.42
N GLY A 198 -62.57 14.29 56.89
CA GLY A 198 -63.60 13.31 56.52
C GLY A 198 -63.87 13.23 55.00
N ARG A 199 -64.82 12.39 54.61
CA ARG A 199 -65.17 12.17 53.20
C ARG A 199 -65.57 13.52 52.56
N ARG A 200 -64.84 13.95 51.53
CA ARG A 200 -65.16 15.19 50.80
C ARG A 200 -66.53 15.03 50.15
N LEU A 201 -67.42 16.01 50.37
CA LEU A 201 -68.80 15.97 49.88
C LEU A 201 -68.81 15.88 48.35
N VAL A 202 -69.30 14.76 47.81
CA VAL A 202 -69.48 14.57 46.37
C VAL A 202 -70.90 14.98 46.02
N TYR A 203 -71.06 16.08 45.29
CA TYR A 203 -72.38 16.50 44.80
C TYR A 203 -72.85 15.55 43.69
N ARG A 204 -74.11 15.12 43.77
CA ARG A 204 -74.77 14.36 42.71
C ARG A 204 -75.44 15.30 41.70
N SER A 205 -75.62 14.82 40.47
CA SER A 205 -76.29 15.55 39.37
C SER A 205 -77.72 15.96 39.73
N LYS A 206 -78.15 17.15 39.29
CA LYS A 206 -79.51 17.67 39.52
C LYS A 206 -80.55 16.84 38.76
N PRO A 207 -81.72 16.54 39.35
CA PRO A 207 -82.76 15.74 38.70
C PRO A 207 -83.42 16.50 37.53
N PRO A 208 -83.95 15.79 36.51
CA PRO A 208 -84.59 16.41 35.34
C PRO A 208 -85.91 17.09 35.71
N SER A 209 -86.18 18.26 35.14
CA SER A 209 -87.43 19.02 35.33
C SER A 209 -88.61 18.25 34.74
N GLY A 210 -89.60 17.93 35.60
CA GLY A 210 -90.75 17.12 35.23
C GLY A 210 -91.74 17.83 34.30
N ASN A 211 -91.88 17.31 33.08
CA ASN A 211 -93.09 17.48 32.28
C ASN A 211 -93.99 16.27 32.50
N LYS A 212 -95.21 16.54 32.95
CA LYS A 212 -96.25 15.55 33.25
C LYS A 212 -96.73 14.89 31.95
N HIS A 213 -96.74 13.56 31.91
CA HIS A 213 -97.59 12.81 30.99
C HIS A 213 -98.48 11.88 31.80
N GLU A 214 -99.78 11.96 31.48
CA GLU A 214 -100.87 11.19 32.05
C GLU A 214 -100.64 9.68 31.97
N LEU A 215 -101.03 9.01 33.06
CA LEU A 215 -101.04 7.57 33.23
C LEU A 215 -102.11 6.94 32.34
N LEU A 216 -101.72 6.05 31.42
CA LEU A 216 -102.63 5.05 30.86
C LEU A 216 -102.40 3.70 31.54
N LEU A 217 -103.50 3.16 32.04
CA LEU A 217 -103.61 1.98 32.88
C LEU A 217 -103.42 0.69 32.05
N VAL A 218 -102.51 -0.14 32.55
CA VAL A 218 -102.19 -1.55 32.29
C VAL A 218 -103.28 -2.43 31.64
N LYS A 219 -102.86 -3.25 30.66
CA LYS A 219 -103.07 -4.72 30.45
C LYS A 219 -102.28 -5.09 29.18
N ASP A 220 -101.23 -5.92 29.21
CA ASP A 220 -101.35 -7.38 29.26
C ASP A 220 -100.07 -8.07 29.77
N THR A 221 -100.29 -9.12 30.53
CA THR A 221 -99.32 -10.07 31.08
C THR A 221 -99.07 -11.21 30.11
N ARG A 222 -97.96 -11.23 29.33
CA ARG A 222 -97.42 -12.50 28.76
C ARG A 222 -96.05 -12.50 28.04
N THR A 223 -95.11 -11.63 28.38
CA THR A 223 -93.74 -11.71 27.81
C THR A 223 -92.64 -11.79 28.87
N LYS A 224 -93.02 -12.09 30.12
CA LYS A 224 -92.14 -12.15 31.29
C LYS A 224 -91.45 -13.51 31.50
N SER A 225 -91.27 -14.33 30.46
CA SER A 225 -90.76 -15.71 30.65
C SER A 225 -89.77 -16.21 29.60
N LEU A 226 -89.24 -15.33 28.72
CA LEU A 226 -88.24 -15.75 27.72
C LEU A 226 -86.90 -15.01 27.84
N GLU A 227 -86.83 -13.87 28.52
CA GLU A 227 -85.59 -13.10 28.66
C GLU A 227 -84.76 -13.48 29.90
N ASP A 228 -85.37 -14.11 30.91
CA ASP A 228 -84.67 -14.48 32.17
C ASP A 228 -83.90 -15.82 32.10
N GLU A 229 -84.10 -16.66 31.08
CA GLU A 229 -83.36 -17.92 30.90
C GLU A 229 -82.03 -17.76 30.14
N TYR A 230 -81.80 -16.62 29.48
CA TYR A 230 -80.56 -16.38 28.71
C TYR A 230 -79.44 -15.73 29.55
N PHE A 231 -79.74 -15.23 30.75
CA PHE A 231 -78.78 -14.47 31.56
C PHE A 231 -78.16 -15.23 32.74
N PHE A 232 -78.56 -16.48 32.99
CA PHE A 232 -78.03 -17.27 34.11
C PHE A 232 -77.75 -18.75 33.74
N THR A 233 -77.08 -18.97 32.60
CA THR A 233 -76.20 -20.13 32.41
C THR A 233 -74.78 -19.68 32.13
#